data_AF-A0A3S0H9D4-F1
#
_entry.id   AF-A0A3S0H9D4-F1
#
_cell.length_a   1.000
_cell.length_b   1.000
_cell.length_c   1.000
_cell.angle_alpha   90.00
_cell.angle_beta   90.00
_cell.angle_gamma   90.00
#
_symmetry.space_group_name_H-M   'P 1'
#
loop_
_entity.id
_entity.type
_entity.pdbx_description
1 polymer ?
#
loop_
_entity_poly.entity_id
_entity_poly.type
_entity_poly.pdbx_seq_one_letter_code
_entity_poly.pdbx_strand_id
1 'polypeptide(L)'
;MISSGLLALCGMLPLVMVQAGPADALSLARQVNEQIVHKHMREEVQAFAGAFNGSTMMPQDVPEGCRAQMREAVTGMYTAMTEHLKAGIEDPAYQRTLEQQLATVYSSDQLQAFLARRASTDTAALSADILSGPGLKDIEEAQKQKILGGLDEQSTSSPALAAALRAASAANAACERLQIDAS
;
A
#
# COMPACT_ATOMS: atom_id res chain seq x y z
N MET A 1 51.92 -42.25 -41.60
CA MET A 1 51.01 -41.16 -41.95
C MET A 1 49.76 -41.30 -41.09
N ILE A 2 49.54 -40.33 -40.22
CA ILE A 2 48.36 -40.21 -39.37
C ILE A 2 47.21 -39.73 -40.25
N SER A 3 46.05 -40.39 -40.22
CA SER A 3 44.84 -39.78 -40.78
C SER A 3 43.66 -40.04 -39.85
N SER A 4 43.32 -38.97 -39.16
CA SER A 4 42.15 -38.76 -38.32
C SER A 4 40.87 -38.76 -39.16
N GLY A 5 39.77 -39.30 -38.60
CA GLY A 5 38.42 -39.07 -39.12
C GLY A 5 37.40 -39.29 -38.01
N LEU A 6 36.82 -38.18 -37.53
CA LEU A 6 36.12 -38.01 -36.26
C LEU A 6 34.80 -38.77 -36.12
N LEU A 7 34.58 -39.20 -34.87
CA LEU A 7 33.29 -39.46 -34.23
C LEU A 7 32.36 -38.22 -34.29
N ALA A 8 31.17 -38.38 -34.85
CA ALA A 8 30.05 -37.45 -34.68
C ALA A 8 29.04 -38.04 -33.67
N LEU A 9 29.31 -37.88 -32.39
CA LEU A 9 28.35 -38.14 -31.32
C LEU A 9 27.38 -36.96 -31.23
N CYS A 10 26.15 -37.16 -31.70
CA CYS A 10 25.02 -36.26 -31.45
C CYS A 10 24.74 -36.23 -29.95
N GLY A 11 25.24 -35.22 -29.25
CA GLY A 11 24.83 -34.90 -27.89
C GLY A 11 23.45 -34.24 -27.91
N MET A 12 22.39 -35.01 -27.67
CA MET A 12 21.14 -34.45 -27.16
C MET A 12 21.41 -33.95 -25.74
N LEU A 13 21.57 -32.64 -25.58
CA LEU A 13 21.52 -32.00 -24.28
C LEU A 13 20.08 -32.13 -23.75
N PRO A 14 19.87 -32.70 -22.55
CA PRO A 14 18.55 -32.70 -21.94
C PRO A 14 18.17 -31.26 -21.61
N LEU A 15 16.98 -30.85 -22.06
CA LEU A 15 16.26 -29.67 -21.57
C LEU A 15 16.04 -29.87 -20.06
N VAL A 16 16.98 -29.40 -19.24
CA VAL A 16 16.79 -29.30 -17.80
C VAL A 16 15.76 -28.19 -17.59
N MET A 17 14.50 -28.59 -17.44
CA MET A 17 13.50 -27.73 -16.82
C MET A 17 13.94 -27.54 -15.36
N VAL A 18 14.68 -26.46 -15.12
CA VAL A 18 15.00 -26.00 -13.76
C VAL A 18 13.66 -25.59 -13.16
N GLN A 19 13.02 -26.49 -12.44
CA GLN A 19 11.90 -26.13 -11.58
C GLN A 19 12.46 -25.24 -10.48
N ALA A 20 12.17 -23.94 -10.58
CA ALA A 20 12.45 -22.98 -9.52
C ALA A 20 11.87 -23.50 -8.20
N GLY A 21 12.69 -23.56 -7.17
CA GLY A 21 12.28 -24.12 -5.88
C GLY A 21 11.26 -23.22 -5.17
N PRO A 22 10.58 -23.72 -4.12
CA PRO A 22 9.67 -22.90 -3.31
C PRO A 22 10.36 -21.68 -2.67
N ALA A 23 11.67 -21.74 -2.42
CA ALA A 23 12.46 -20.61 -1.97
C ALA A 23 12.62 -19.52 -3.06
N ASP A 24 12.67 -19.91 -4.34
CA ASP A 24 12.77 -18.97 -5.47
C ASP A 24 11.42 -18.25 -5.69
N ALA A 25 10.31 -18.97 -5.55
CA ALA A 25 8.96 -18.40 -5.67
C ALA A 25 8.70 -17.33 -4.59
N LEU A 26 9.07 -17.58 -3.33
CA LEU A 26 8.92 -16.60 -2.26
C LEU A 26 9.83 -15.37 -2.46
N SER A 27 11.05 -15.57 -2.94
CA SER A 27 11.96 -14.46 -3.29
C SER A 27 11.39 -13.58 -4.40
N LEU A 28 10.80 -14.20 -5.43
CA LEU A 28 10.13 -13.48 -6.52
C LEU A 28 8.86 -12.76 -6.03
N ALA A 29 8.07 -13.41 -5.18
CA ALA A 29 6.87 -12.82 -4.59
C ALA A 29 7.18 -11.56 -3.75
N ARG A 30 8.26 -11.58 -2.97
CA ARG A 30 8.78 -10.39 -2.26
C ARG A 30 9.10 -9.25 -3.21
N GLN A 31 9.81 -9.55 -4.30
CA GLN A 31 10.14 -8.54 -5.30
C GLN A 31 8.90 -7.97 -5.98
N VAL A 32 7.93 -8.83 -6.34
CA VAL A 32 6.65 -8.41 -6.93
C VAL A 32 5.89 -7.50 -5.96
N ASN A 33 5.81 -7.90 -4.69
CA ASN A 33 5.17 -7.11 -3.66
C ASN A 33 5.86 -5.74 -3.49
N GLU A 34 7.15 -5.71 -3.22
CA GLU A 34 7.92 -4.48 -2.97
C GLU A 34 7.87 -3.50 -4.15
N GLN A 35 8.05 -4.02 -5.36
CA GLN A 35 8.27 -3.20 -6.55
C GLN A 35 6.98 -2.81 -7.28
N ILE A 36 5.86 -3.47 -6.98
CA ILE A 36 4.58 -3.25 -7.67
C ILE A 36 3.46 -2.99 -6.65
N VAL A 37 3.07 -3.98 -5.86
CA VAL A 37 1.87 -3.88 -5.01
C VAL A 37 2.05 -2.89 -3.86
N HIS A 38 3.08 -3.09 -3.04
CA HIS A 38 3.42 -2.17 -1.95
C HIS A 38 3.93 -0.82 -2.49
N LYS A 39 4.58 -0.79 -3.66
CA LYS A 39 4.91 0.47 -4.33
C LYS A 39 3.66 1.29 -4.62
N HIS A 40 2.65 0.67 -5.25
CA HIS A 40 1.38 1.33 -5.54
C HIS A 40 0.71 1.86 -4.27
N MET A 41 0.63 1.06 -3.21
CA MET A 41 0.03 1.48 -1.95
C MET A 41 0.76 2.69 -1.32
N ARG A 42 2.10 2.73 -1.40
CA ARG A 42 2.87 3.89 -0.94
C ARG A 42 2.62 5.12 -1.81
N GLU A 43 2.51 4.94 -3.12
CA GLU A 43 2.16 6.03 -4.05
C GLU A 43 0.78 6.61 -3.74
N GLU A 44 -0.21 5.78 -3.41
CA GLU A 44 -1.55 6.23 -2.98
C GLU A 44 -1.50 7.01 -1.66
N VAL A 45 -0.75 6.53 -0.66
CA VAL A 45 -0.59 7.27 0.61
C VAL A 45 0.16 8.59 0.39
N GLN A 46 1.14 8.64 -0.51
CA GLN A 46 1.83 9.88 -0.86
C GLN A 46 0.92 10.85 -1.61
N ALA A 47 0.10 10.36 -2.54
CA ALA A 47 -0.89 11.17 -3.24
C ALA A 47 -1.92 11.75 -2.27
N PHE A 48 -2.40 10.93 -1.33
CA PHE A 48 -3.24 11.36 -0.23
C PHE A 48 -2.57 12.47 0.58
N ALA A 49 -1.35 12.24 1.09
CA ALA A 49 -0.59 13.23 1.86
C ALA A 49 -0.38 14.55 1.08
N GLY A 50 -0.05 14.44 -0.21
CA GLY A 50 0.16 15.57 -1.11
C GLY A 50 -1.08 16.44 -1.31
N ALA A 51 -2.28 15.83 -1.34
CA ALA A 51 -3.54 16.56 -1.43
C ALA A 51 -3.82 17.48 -0.23
N PHE A 52 -3.20 17.22 0.93
CA PHE A 52 -3.39 18.01 2.16
C PHE A 52 -2.26 18.99 2.46
N ASN A 53 -1.14 18.94 1.74
CA ASN A 53 0.06 19.76 1.99
C ASN A 53 -0.06 21.22 1.51
N GLY A 54 -1.26 21.80 1.45
CA GLY A 54 -1.44 23.11 0.84
C GLY A 54 -2.83 23.72 0.96
N SER A 55 -3.25 24.07 2.19
CA SER A 55 -4.26 25.13 2.43
C SER A 55 -5.70 24.88 1.95
N THR A 56 -6.01 23.80 1.22
CA THR A 56 -7.24 23.65 0.43
C THR A 56 -8.41 22.94 1.12
N MET A 57 -8.25 22.41 2.33
CA MET A 57 -9.32 21.67 3.03
C MET A 57 -9.77 22.35 4.32
N MET A 58 -9.84 23.67 4.34
CA MET A 58 -10.63 24.35 5.37
C MET A 58 -12.09 24.37 4.88
N PRO A 59 -13.08 23.94 5.69
CA PRO A 59 -14.48 24.09 5.31
C PRO A 59 -14.77 25.55 4.95
N GLN A 60 -15.49 25.80 3.85
CA GLN A 60 -15.70 27.16 3.35
C GLN A 60 -16.48 28.05 4.35
N ASP A 61 -17.22 27.40 5.26
CA ASP A 61 -18.11 28.04 6.22
C ASP A 61 -17.48 28.24 7.61
N VAL A 62 -16.14 28.17 7.75
CA VAL A 62 -15.48 28.44 9.04
C VAL A 62 -15.45 29.95 9.33
N PRO A 63 -16.05 30.43 10.45
CA PRO A 63 -16.00 31.83 10.86
C PRO A 63 -14.58 32.35 11.00
N GLU A 64 -14.35 33.64 10.72
CA GLU A 64 -13.01 34.22 10.76
C GLU A 64 -12.30 34.02 12.10
N GLY A 65 -13.02 34.20 13.22
CA GLY A 65 -12.49 33.99 14.57
C GLY A 65 -12.06 32.56 14.87
N CYS A 66 -12.46 31.60 14.03
CA CYS A 66 -12.22 30.17 14.18
C CYS A 66 -11.22 29.58 13.18
N ARG A 67 -10.88 30.32 12.13
CA ARG A 67 -10.05 29.80 11.03
C ARG A 67 -8.70 29.28 11.48
N ALA A 68 -8.04 29.95 12.41
CA ALA A 68 -6.72 29.53 12.90
C ALA A 68 -6.79 28.18 13.63
N GLN A 69 -7.69 28.07 14.60
CA GLN A 69 -7.87 26.85 15.40
C GLN A 69 -8.35 25.67 14.55
N MET A 70 -9.33 25.89 13.66
CA MET A 70 -9.80 24.86 12.74
C MET A 70 -8.72 24.41 11.78
N ARG A 71 -7.91 25.34 11.24
CA ARG A 71 -6.80 24.98 10.35
C ARG A 71 -5.78 24.11 11.07
N GLU A 72 -5.40 24.47 12.29
CA GLU A 72 -4.44 23.68 13.09
C GLU A 72 -4.99 22.27 13.38
N ALA A 73 -6.22 22.18 13.88
CA ALA A 73 -6.81 20.91 14.26
C ALA A 73 -7.03 19.98 13.05
N VAL A 74 -7.50 20.51 11.92
CA VAL A 74 -7.67 19.76 10.68
C VAL A 74 -6.31 19.31 10.11
N THR A 75 -5.29 20.17 10.15
CA THR A 75 -3.93 19.80 9.72
C THR A 75 -3.37 18.67 10.58
N GLY A 76 -3.53 18.75 11.90
CA GLY A 76 -3.13 17.69 12.83
C GLY A 76 -3.84 16.37 12.57
N MET A 77 -5.15 16.42 12.33
CA MET A 77 -5.97 15.25 11.97
C MET A 77 -5.49 14.57 10.68
N TYR A 78 -5.27 15.33 9.60
CA TYR A 78 -4.79 14.76 8.33
C TYR A 78 -3.37 14.20 8.43
N THR A 79 -2.51 14.84 9.21
CA THR A 79 -1.16 14.32 9.49
C THR A 79 -1.24 12.98 10.19
N ALA A 80 -2.04 12.88 11.27
CA ALA A 80 -2.21 11.64 12.01
C ALA A 80 -2.86 10.53 11.17
N MET A 81 -3.83 10.88 10.31
CA MET A 81 -4.48 9.93 9.42
C MET A 81 -3.50 9.40 8.35
N THR A 82 -2.65 10.27 7.80
CA THR A 82 -1.61 9.86 6.84
C THR A 82 -0.61 8.90 7.48
N GLU A 83 -0.13 9.20 8.68
CA GLU A 83 0.77 8.29 9.41
C GLU A 83 0.10 6.96 9.77
N HIS A 84 -1.19 6.98 10.10
CA HIS A 84 -1.98 5.76 10.34
C HIS A 84 -2.11 4.89 9.09
N LEU A 85 -2.46 5.50 7.94
CA LEU A 85 -2.52 4.82 6.65
C LEU A 85 -1.16 4.19 6.30
N LYS A 86 -0.08 4.97 6.46
CA LYS A 86 1.29 4.53 6.23
C LYS A 86 1.66 3.33 7.10
N ALA A 87 1.42 3.42 8.41
CA ALA A 87 1.71 2.32 9.35
C ALA A 87 0.93 1.05 8.98
N GLY A 88 -0.31 1.20 8.52
CA GLY A 88 -1.14 0.09 8.06
C GLY A 88 -0.59 -0.62 6.83
N ILE A 89 -0.11 0.13 5.82
CA ILE A 89 0.47 -0.47 4.62
C ILE A 89 1.89 -1.01 4.88
N GLU A 90 2.65 -0.39 5.79
CA GLU A 90 4.01 -0.82 6.16
C GLU A 90 4.03 -1.96 7.21
N ASP A 91 2.85 -2.43 7.66
CA ASP A 91 2.72 -3.52 8.64
C ASP A 91 3.48 -4.79 8.18
N PRO A 92 4.55 -5.20 8.89
CA PRO A 92 5.36 -6.34 8.48
C PRO A 92 4.60 -7.66 8.46
N ALA A 93 3.54 -7.82 9.25
CA ALA A 93 2.71 -9.02 9.24
C ALA A 93 1.86 -9.08 7.98
N TYR A 94 1.22 -7.96 7.61
CA TYR A 94 0.48 -7.83 6.37
C TYR A 94 1.37 -8.11 5.14
N GLN A 95 2.53 -7.46 5.06
CA GLN A 95 3.48 -7.65 3.96
C GLN A 95 3.89 -9.13 3.82
N ARG A 96 4.24 -9.80 4.92
CA ARG A 96 4.58 -11.23 4.91
C ARG A 96 3.42 -12.12 4.47
N THR A 97 2.20 -11.87 4.94
CA THR A 97 1.02 -12.64 4.54
C THR A 97 0.76 -12.50 3.05
N LEU A 98 0.86 -11.29 2.51
CA LEU A 98 0.67 -11.04 1.08
C LEU A 98 1.75 -11.74 0.23
N GLU A 99 3.03 -11.64 0.63
CA GLU A 99 4.15 -12.32 -0.06
C GLU A 99 4.00 -13.84 -0.08
N GLN A 100 3.58 -14.44 1.03
CA GLN A 100 3.34 -15.88 1.11
C GLN A 100 2.19 -16.30 0.20
N GLN A 101 1.11 -15.52 0.16
CA GLN A 101 -0.01 -15.81 -0.73
C GLN A 101 0.39 -15.67 -2.20
N LEU A 102 1.14 -14.62 -2.55
CA LEU A 102 1.68 -14.43 -3.90
C LEU A 102 2.52 -15.63 -4.36
N ALA A 103 3.41 -16.13 -3.50
CA ALA A 103 4.23 -17.31 -3.78
C ALA A 103 3.41 -18.61 -3.89
N THR A 104 2.22 -18.65 -3.31
CA THR A 104 1.32 -19.80 -3.33
C THR A 104 0.46 -19.83 -4.58
N VAL A 105 -0.03 -18.67 -5.03
CA VAL A 105 -1.02 -18.60 -6.12
C VAL A 105 -0.43 -18.37 -7.50
N TYR A 106 0.79 -17.84 -7.57
CA TYR A 106 1.50 -17.63 -8.82
C TYR A 106 2.73 -18.53 -8.94
N SER A 107 2.97 -19.04 -10.14
CA SER A 107 4.23 -19.71 -10.44
C SER A 107 5.39 -18.72 -10.52
N SER A 108 6.62 -19.21 -10.39
CA SER A 108 7.83 -18.39 -10.57
C SER A 108 7.85 -17.67 -11.92
N ASP A 109 7.42 -18.32 -13.00
CA ASP A 109 7.36 -17.72 -14.34
C ASP A 109 6.34 -16.57 -14.39
N GLN A 110 5.19 -16.72 -13.74
CA GLN A 110 4.18 -15.65 -13.66
C GLN A 110 4.71 -14.47 -12.84
N LEU A 111 5.37 -14.73 -11.71
CA LEU A 111 5.98 -13.69 -10.88
C LEU A 111 7.08 -12.93 -11.64
N GLN A 112 7.92 -13.63 -12.40
CA GLN A 112 8.91 -13.01 -13.28
C GLN A 112 8.26 -12.19 -14.40
N ALA A 113 7.17 -12.69 -14.99
CA ALA A 113 6.44 -11.97 -16.02
C ALA A 113 5.83 -10.65 -15.49
N PHE A 114 5.32 -10.62 -14.26
CA PHE A 114 4.88 -9.38 -13.62
C PHE A 114 6.05 -8.39 -13.46
N LEU A 115 7.20 -8.84 -12.97
CA LEU A 115 8.39 -8.00 -12.82
C LEU A 115 8.86 -7.42 -14.17
N ALA A 116 8.82 -8.21 -15.24
CA ALA A 116 9.19 -7.77 -16.59
C ALA A 116 8.25 -6.68 -17.14
N ARG A 117 6.96 -6.72 -16.77
CA ARG A 117 5.94 -5.74 -17.20
C ARG A 117 6.02 -4.39 -16.48
N ARG A 118 6.76 -4.29 -15.38
CA ARG A 118 6.85 -3.08 -14.53
C ARG A 118 7.30 -1.82 -15.29
N ALA A 119 8.15 -1.96 -16.30
CA ALA A 119 8.66 -0.81 -17.06
C ALA A 119 7.68 -0.28 -18.13
N SER A 120 6.72 -1.10 -18.55
CA SER A 120 5.83 -0.81 -19.68
C SER A 120 4.35 -0.74 -19.32
N THR A 121 3.99 -1.08 -18.08
CA THR A 121 2.62 -1.07 -17.56
C THR A 121 2.51 -0.09 -16.40
N ASP A 122 1.40 0.65 -16.35
CA ASP A 122 1.07 1.47 -15.20
C ASP A 122 1.08 0.66 -13.89
N THR A 123 1.61 1.25 -12.81
CA THR A 123 1.83 0.54 -11.55
C THR A 123 0.51 0.17 -10.88
N ALA A 124 -0.52 1.03 -10.94
CA ALA A 124 -1.83 0.75 -10.36
C ALA A 124 -2.53 -0.38 -11.14
N ALA A 125 -2.52 -0.32 -12.48
CA ALA A 125 -3.08 -1.37 -13.32
C ALA A 125 -2.40 -2.74 -13.09
N LEU A 126 -1.07 -2.75 -12.97
CA LEU A 126 -0.32 -3.98 -12.71
C LEU A 126 -0.56 -4.52 -11.29
N SER A 127 -0.67 -3.64 -10.30
CA SER A 127 -1.04 -4.01 -8.93
C SER A 127 -2.43 -4.64 -8.88
N ALA A 128 -3.42 -4.07 -9.57
CA ALA A 128 -4.77 -4.61 -9.63
C ALA A 128 -4.83 -5.99 -10.33
N ASP A 129 -4.06 -6.17 -11.41
CA ASP A 129 -3.90 -7.45 -12.10
C ASP A 129 -3.35 -8.53 -11.15
N ILE A 130 -2.29 -8.21 -10.39
CA ILE A 130 -1.71 -9.10 -9.38
C ILE A 130 -2.72 -9.41 -8.26
N LEU A 131 -3.43 -8.42 -7.74
CA LEU A 131 -4.38 -8.61 -6.64
C LEU A 131 -5.66 -9.36 -7.07
N SER A 132 -5.89 -9.52 -8.37
CA SER A 132 -6.97 -10.36 -8.90
C SER A 132 -6.74 -11.86 -8.70
N GLY A 133 -5.52 -12.26 -8.33
CA GLY A 133 -5.20 -13.64 -7.99
C GLY A 133 -5.98 -14.16 -6.76
N PRO A 134 -6.19 -15.48 -6.64
CA PRO A 134 -7.01 -16.07 -5.59
C PRO A 134 -6.62 -15.63 -4.16
N GLY A 135 -7.58 -15.06 -3.42
CA GLY A 135 -7.41 -14.68 -2.01
C GLY A 135 -6.52 -13.46 -1.73
N LEU A 136 -5.86 -12.87 -2.74
CA LEU A 136 -5.00 -11.70 -2.56
C LEU A 136 -5.82 -10.45 -2.23
N LYS A 137 -6.93 -10.25 -2.95
CA LYS A 137 -7.88 -9.17 -2.67
C LYS A 137 -8.49 -9.26 -1.27
N ASP A 138 -8.72 -10.46 -0.76
CA ASP A 138 -9.28 -10.64 0.59
C ASP A 138 -8.26 -10.24 1.67
N ILE A 139 -6.96 -10.52 1.44
CA ILE A 139 -5.88 -10.08 2.32
C ILE A 139 -5.77 -8.55 2.32
N GLU A 140 -5.83 -7.92 1.14
CA GLU A 140 -5.85 -6.45 1.00
C GLU A 140 -7.06 -5.84 1.72
N GLU A 141 -8.27 -6.33 1.45
CA GLU A 141 -9.49 -5.78 2.05
C GLU A 141 -9.49 -5.99 3.57
N ALA A 142 -9.03 -7.13 4.07
CA ALA A 142 -8.88 -7.36 5.50
C ALA A 142 -7.93 -6.33 6.15
N GLN A 143 -6.81 -6.00 5.49
CA GLN A 143 -5.90 -4.97 6.01
C GLN A 143 -6.53 -3.58 5.93
N LYS A 144 -7.21 -3.26 4.84
CA LYS A 144 -7.97 -2.01 4.71
C LYS A 144 -9.02 -1.88 5.81
N GLN A 145 -9.75 -2.93 6.16
CA GLN A 145 -10.71 -2.89 7.27
C GLN A 145 -10.04 -2.63 8.62
N LYS A 146 -8.85 -3.20 8.89
CA LYS A 146 -8.09 -2.86 10.11
C LYS A 146 -7.69 -1.39 10.13
N ILE A 147 -7.21 -0.87 9.00
CA ILE A 147 -6.84 0.54 8.86
C ILE A 147 -8.06 1.43 9.10
N LEU A 148 -9.20 1.14 8.45
CA LEU A 148 -10.42 1.90 8.61
C LEU A 148 -10.98 1.85 10.04
N GLY A 149 -10.86 0.71 10.73
CA GLY A 149 -11.22 0.60 12.14
C GLY A 149 -10.37 1.46 13.09
N GLY A 150 -9.23 1.98 12.61
CA GLY A 150 -8.43 2.97 13.32
C GLY A 150 -8.90 4.42 13.16
N LEU A 151 -9.78 4.70 12.19
CA LEU A 151 -10.30 6.05 11.92
C LEU A 151 -11.47 6.46 12.85
N ASP A 152 -11.69 5.70 13.92
CA ASP A 152 -12.69 6.00 14.95
C ASP A 152 -12.01 6.73 16.13
N GLU A 153 -12.63 7.79 16.64
CA GLU A 153 -12.10 8.59 17.75
C GLU A 153 -12.00 7.84 19.10
N GLN A 154 -12.71 6.71 19.21
CA GLN A 154 -12.69 5.77 20.34
C GLN A 154 -11.79 4.57 20.05
N SER A 155 -11.21 4.47 18.84
CA SER A 155 -10.32 3.37 18.48
C SER A 155 -9.09 3.36 19.36
N THR A 156 -8.73 2.18 19.87
CA THR A 156 -7.51 1.96 20.63
C THR A 156 -6.34 1.53 19.74
N SER A 157 -6.59 1.26 18.46
CA SER A 157 -5.57 0.79 17.51
C SER A 157 -4.59 1.89 17.08
N SER A 158 -4.99 3.16 17.15
CA SER A 158 -4.16 4.31 16.82
C SER A 158 -4.40 5.49 17.77
N PRO A 159 -3.76 5.50 18.96
CA PRO A 159 -4.01 6.53 19.97
C PRO A 159 -3.72 7.97 19.49
N ALA A 160 -2.71 8.14 18.64
CA ALA A 160 -2.37 9.44 18.06
C ALA A 160 -3.47 9.96 17.12
N LEU A 161 -4.01 9.09 16.26
CA LEU A 161 -5.13 9.44 15.39
C LEU A 161 -6.39 9.72 16.20
N ALA A 162 -6.73 8.88 17.17
CA ALA A 162 -7.86 9.11 18.07
C ALA A 162 -7.76 10.45 18.82
N ALA A 163 -6.55 10.85 19.24
CA ALA A 163 -6.33 12.15 19.86
C ALA A 163 -6.52 13.31 18.86
N ALA A 164 -6.02 13.17 17.63
CA ALA A 164 -6.16 14.18 16.59
C ALA A 164 -7.62 14.34 16.12
N LEU A 165 -8.37 13.24 15.99
CA LEU A 165 -9.81 13.26 15.70
C LEU A 165 -10.60 13.99 16.79
N ARG A 166 -10.32 13.68 18.07
CA ARG A 166 -10.94 14.38 19.20
C ARG A 166 -10.60 15.87 19.23
N ALA A 167 -9.35 16.24 18.91
CA ALA A 167 -8.94 17.64 18.83
C ALA A 167 -9.68 18.40 17.71
N ALA A 168 -9.83 17.78 16.53
CA ALA A 168 -10.60 18.35 15.43
C ALA A 168 -12.10 18.49 15.77
N SER A 169 -12.69 17.46 16.38
CA SER A 169 -14.08 17.50 16.87
C SER A 169 -14.29 18.60 17.91
N ALA A 170 -13.38 18.73 18.88
CA ALA A 170 -13.43 19.77 19.91
C ALA A 170 -13.28 21.19 19.34
N ALA A 171 -12.39 21.38 18.36
CA ALA A 171 -12.25 22.66 17.66
C ALA A 171 -13.53 23.03 16.91
N ASN A 172 -14.16 22.07 16.23
CA ASN A 172 -15.43 22.29 15.55
C ASN A 172 -16.55 22.68 16.52
N ALA A 173 -16.70 21.95 17.63
CA ALA A 173 -17.71 22.24 18.64
C ALA A 173 -17.50 23.60 19.33
N ALA A 174 -16.25 24.02 19.54
CA ALA A 174 -15.94 25.36 20.05
C ALA A 174 -16.38 26.45 19.07
N CYS A 175 -16.17 26.21 17.78
CA CYS A 175 -16.55 27.14 16.72
C CYS A 175 -18.05 27.25 16.49
N GLU A 176 -18.79 26.14 16.59
CA GLU A 176 -20.26 26.15 16.54
C GLU A 176 -20.85 26.96 17.70
N ARG A 177 -20.31 26.80 18.92
CA ARG A 177 -20.75 27.61 20.09
C ARG A 177 -20.53 29.10 19.88
N LEU A 178 -19.36 29.48 19.36
CA LEU A 178 -19.05 30.89 19.07
C LEU A 178 -19.99 31.50 18.01
N GLN A 179 -20.50 30.71 17.07
CA GLN A 179 -21.50 31.17 16.10
C GLN A 179 -22.88 31.35 16.73
N ILE A 180 -23.29 30.42 17.59
CA ILE A 180 -24.57 30.49 18.32
C ILE A 180 -24.58 31.72 19.23
N ASP A 181 -23.50 31.97 19.97
CA ASP A 181 -23.40 33.11 20.89
C ASP A 181 -23.31 34.48 20.17
N ALA A 182 -22.97 34.47 18.88
CA ALA A 182 -22.88 35.67 18.03
C ALA A 182 -24.16 35.97 17.23
N SER A 183 -25.18 35.10 17.30
CA SER A 183 -26.46 35.19 16.57
C SER A 183 -27.60 35.71 17.45
#